data_AF-A0A7C3T4F0-F1
#
_entry.id   AF-A0A7C3T4F0-F1
#
_cell.length_a   1.000
_cell.length_b   1.000
_cell.length_c   1.000
_cell.angle_alpha   90.00
_cell.angle_beta   90.00
_cell.angle_gamma   90.00
#
_symmetry.space_group_name_H-M   'P 1'
#
loop_
_entity.id
_entity.type
_entity.pdbx_description
1 polymer ?
#
loop_
_entity_poly.entity_id
_entity_poly.type
_entity_poly.pdbx_seq_one_letter_code
_entity_poly.pdbx_strand_id
1 'polypeptide(L)' 'MFASLGRLLLLIGLAFVVLGGGLLLLDRLGIHRVPGTVVWRRGGLTVIAPVGVMIVGSLLLTLILNLIFRGR' A
#
# COMPACT_ATOMS: atom_id res chain seq x y z
N MET A 1 -14.97 -22.52 -13.79
CA MET A 1 -15.14 -21.06 -14.04
C MET A 1 -15.52 -20.29 -12.78
N PHE A 2 -16.59 -20.67 -12.07
CA PHE A 2 -17.03 -19.92 -10.88
C PHE A 2 -16.05 -19.99 -9.69
N ALA A 3 -15.37 -21.11 -9.48
CA ALA A 3 -14.38 -21.26 -8.40
C ALA A 3 -13.18 -20.32 -8.55
N SER A 4 -12.64 -20.15 -9.75
CA SER A 4 -11.51 -19.24 -10.03
C SER A 4 -11.92 -17.78 -9.87
N LEU A 5 -13.13 -17.43 -10.31
CA LEU A 5 -13.70 -16.10 -10.13
C LEU A 5 -13.93 -15.79 -8.64
N GLY A 6 -14.49 -16.74 -7.89
CA GLY A 6 -14.67 -16.62 -6.44
C GLY A 6 -13.35 -16.42 -5.70
N ARG A 7 -12.30 -17.16 -6.07
CA ARG A 7 -10.95 -16.99 -5.48
C ARG A 7 -10.35 -15.61 -5.79
N LEU A 8 -10.55 -15.09 -7.00
CA LEU A 8 -10.12 -13.74 -7.39
C LEU A 8 -10.87 -12.67 -6.60
N LEU A 9 -12.18 -12.80 -6.44
CA LEU A 9 -13.01 -11.88 -5.65
C LEU A 9 -12.60 -11.87 -4.17
N LEU A 10 -12.32 -13.04 -3.59
CA LEU A 10 -11.82 -13.14 -2.21
C LEU A 10 -10.46 -12.46 -2.05
N LEU A 11 -9.54 -12.62 -3.00
CA LEU A 11 -8.24 -11.95 -2.99
C LEU A 11 -8.37 -10.42 -3.05
N ILE A 12 -9.24 -9.91 -3.92
CA ILE A 12 -9.51 -8.48 -4.04
C ILE A 12 -10.13 -7.95 -2.75
N GLY A 13 -11.12 -8.65 -2.19
CA GLY A 13 -11.74 -8.26 -0.92
C GLY A 13 -10.73 -8.21 0.23
N LEU A 14 -9.87 -9.21 0.34
CA LEU A 14 -8.79 -9.24 1.33
C LEU A 14 -7.83 -8.06 1.16
N ALA A 15 -7.45 -7.73 -0.08
CA ALA A 15 -6.59 -6.57 -0.37
C ALA A 15 -7.24 -5.25 0.08
N PHE A 16 -8.54 -5.07 -0.16
CA PHE A 16 -9.26 -3.89 0.31
C PHE A 16 -9.36 -3.81 1.84
N VAL A 17 -9.57 -4.94 2.53
CA VAL A 17 -9.56 -4.98 4.00
C VAL A 17 -8.21 -4.56 4.56
N VAL A 18 -7.11 -5.05 3.99
CA VAL A 18 -5.76 -4.67 4.40
C VAL A 18 -5.49 -3.19 4.15
N LEU A 19 -5.87 -2.67 2.98
CA LEU A 19 -5.72 -1.25 2.63
C LEU A 19 -6.55 -0.35 3.57
N GLY A 20 -7.85 -0.62 3.71
CA GLY A 20 -8.74 0.15 4.56
C GLY A 20 -8.34 0.08 6.04
N GLY A 21 -7.99 -1.10 6.52
CA GLY A 21 -7.49 -1.31 7.88
C GLY A 21 -6.19 -0.53 8.14
N GLY A 22 -5.26 -0.53 7.20
CA GLY A 22 -4.03 0.25 7.27
C GLY A 22 -4.28 1.76 7.37
N LEU A 23 -5.18 2.29 6.52
CA LEU A 23 -5.57 3.70 6.54
C LEU A 23 -6.23 4.11 7.87
N LEU A 24 -7.13 3.28 8.41
CA LEU A 24 -7.74 3.51 9.72
C LEU A 24 -6.70 3.48 10.84
N LEU A 25 -5.70 2.61 10.76
CA LEU A 25 -4.63 2.53 11.75
C LEU A 25 -3.74 3.79 11.72
N LEU A 26 -3.41 4.29 10.52
CA LEU A 26 -2.69 5.54 10.31
C LEU A 26 -3.45 6.74 10.93
N ASP A 27 -4.76 6.81 10.71
CA ASP A 27 -5.63 7.84 11.28
C ASP A 27 -5.65 7.77 12.82
N ARG A 28 -5.80 6.57 13.39
CA ARG A 28 -5.78 6.34 14.84
C ARG A 28 -4.46 6.69 15.52
N LEU A 29 -3.34 6.57 14.80
CA LEU A 29 -2.02 6.94 15.30
C LEU A 29 -1.72 8.45 15.16
N GLY A 30 -2.69 9.25 14.70
CA GLY A 30 -2.51 10.68 14.47
C GLY A 30 -1.54 10.97 13.33
N ILE A 31 -1.34 10.01 12.43
CA ILE A 31 -0.42 10.11 11.30
C ILE A 31 -1.16 10.77 10.14
N HIS A 32 -1.33 12.09 10.24
CA HIS A 32 -1.90 12.92 9.18
C HIS A 32 -0.89 13.25 8.07
N ARG A 33 0.40 12.98 8.34
CA ARG A 33 1.51 13.04 7.38
C ARG A 33 2.26 11.73 7.46
N VAL A 34 2.44 11.07 6.33
CA VAL A 34 3.12 9.78 6.29
C VAL A 34 4.57 9.96 6.75
N PRO A 35 5.02 9.34 7.87
CA PRO A 35 6.39 9.43 8.34
C PRO A 35 7.32 8.86 7.26
N GLY A 36 8.48 9.49 7.08
CA GLY A 36 9.36 9.22 5.94
C GLY A 36 9.02 10.02 4.67
N THR A 37 8.17 11.05 4.76
CA THR A 37 8.11 12.10 3.73
C THR A 37 9.37 12.97 3.82
N VAL A 38 10.34 12.71 2.94
CA VAL A 38 11.55 13.52 2.82
C VAL A 38 11.21 14.77 2.04
N VAL A 39 11.28 15.92 2.70
CA VAL A 39 11.09 17.23 2.08
C VAL A 39 12.44 17.91 2.01
N TRP A 40 13.00 18.01 0.80
CA TRP A 40 14.23 18.74 0.55
C TRP A 40 13.89 20.10 -0.05
N ARG A 41 14.38 21.18 0.58
CA ARG A 41 14.12 22.55 0.15
C ARG A 41 15.43 23.30 -0.03
N ARG A 42 15.72 23.78 -1.25
CA ARG A 42 16.92 24.56 -1.55
C ARG A 42 16.62 25.59 -2.63
N GLY A 43 16.82 26.88 -2.32
CA GLY A 43 16.78 27.99 -3.28
C GLY A 43 15.68 27.91 -4.34
N GLY A 44 14.42 28.06 -3.94
CA GLY A 44 13.25 28.00 -4.85
C GLY A 44 12.77 26.58 -5.22
N LEU A 45 13.60 25.55 -5.07
CA LEU A 45 13.24 24.16 -5.34
C LEU A 45 12.71 23.46 -4.07
N THR A 46 11.58 22.78 -4.20
CA THR A 46 11.02 21.88 -3.17
C THR A 46 10.80 20.50 -3.77
N VAL A 47 11.50 19.49 -3.25
CA VAL A 47 11.34 18.08 -3.62
C VAL A 47 10.67 17.34 -2.47
N ILE A 48 9.58 16.64 -2.75
CA ILE A 48 8.81 15.87 -1.77
C ILE A 48 8.85 14.40 -2.19
N ALA A 49 9.50 13.57 -1.39
CA ALA A 49 9.56 12.13 -1.59
C ALA A 49 8.83 11.40 -0.45
N PRO A 50 7.63 10.85 -0.68
CA PRO A 50 6.85 10.16 0.34
C PRO A 50 7.33 8.71 0.51
N VAL A 51 8.56 8.53 1.01
CA VAL A 51 9.23 7.21 1.11
C VAL A 51 8.39 6.19 1.87
N GLY A 52 7.70 6.59 2.94
CA GLY A 52 6.79 5.71 3.69
C GLY A 52 5.67 5.12 2.82
N VAL A 53 5.08 5.92 1.93
CA VAL A 53 4.05 5.44 0.98
C VAL A 53 4.65 4.49 -0.04
N MET A 54 5.85 4.81 -0.54
CA MET A 54 6.53 3.99 -1.54
C MET A 54 6.89 2.60 -1.00
N ILE A 55 7.35 2.51 0.25
CA ILE A 55 7.67 1.23 0.90
C ILE A 55 6.41 0.39 1.11
N VAL A 56 5.35 0.97 1.68
CA VAL A 56 4.09 0.25 1.92
C VAL A 56 3.48 -0.21 0.60
N GLY A 57 3.43 0.67 -0.40
CA GLY A 57 2.97 0.32 -1.75
C GLY A 57 3.80 -0.80 -2.39
N SER A 58 5.13 -0.75 -2.25
CA SER A 58 6.03 -1.81 -2.75
C SER A 58 5.76 -3.15 -2.06
N LEU A 59 5.65 -3.18 -0.73
CA LEU A 59 5.40 -4.41 0.01
C LEU A 59 4.06 -5.04 -0.37
N LEU A 60 3.01 -4.22 -0.49
CA LEU A 60 1.70 -4.66 -0.92
C LEU A 60 1.73 -5.23 -2.34
N LEU A 61 2.40 -4.53 -3.27
CA LEU A 61 2.54 -4.99 -4.63
C LEU A 61 3.32 -6.31 -4.69
N THR A 62 4.42 -6.43 -3.96
CA THR A 62 5.18 -7.67 -3.85
C THR A 62 4.31 -8.80 -3.31
N LEU A 63 3.51 -8.56 -2.28
CA LEU A 63 2.61 -9.56 -1.71
C LEU A 63 1.55 -10.02 -2.73
N ILE A 64 0.93 -9.08 -3.44
CA ILE A 64 -0.07 -9.36 -4.49
C ILE A 64 0.55 -10.18 -5.62
N LEU A 65 1.69 -9.73 -6.17
CA LEU A 65 2.41 -10.43 -7.22
C LEU A 65 2.80 -11.84 -6.76
N ASN A 66 3.33 -11.96 -5.54
CA ASN A 66 3.71 -13.24 -4.97
C ASN A 66 2.50 -14.18 -4.85
N LEU A 67 1.35 -13.71 -4.36
CA LEU A 67 0.14 -14.55 -4.31
C LEU A 67 -0.37 -14.98 -5.69
N ILE A 68 -0.25 -14.13 -6.72
CA ILE A 68 -0.67 -14.45 -8.09
C ILE A 68 0.28 -15.45 -8.76
N PHE A 69 1.58 -15.28 -8.56
CA PHE A 69 2.62 -16.00 -9.31
C PHE A 69 3.22 -17.20 -8.57
N ARG A 70 3.14 -17.29 -7.24
CA ARG A 70 3.76 -18.38 -6.45
C ARG A 70 2.96 -19.69 -6.45
N GLY A 71 1.70 -19.65 -6.84
CA GLY A 71 0.80 -20.82 -6.84
C GLY A 71 0.76 -21.60 -8.16
N ARG A 72 1.73 -21.40 -9.06
CA ARG A 72 1.92 -22.17 -10.31
C ARG A 72 3.34 -22.72 -10.33
#